data_AF-U3BIV1-F1
#
_entry.id   AF-U3BIV1-F1
#
_cell.length_a   1.000
_cell.length_b   1.000
_cell.length_c   1.000
_cell.angle_alpha   90.00
_cell.angle_beta   90.00
_cell.angle_gamma   90.00
#
_symmetry.space_group_name_H-M   'P 1'
#
loop_
_entity.id
_entity.type
_entity.pdbx_description
1 polymer ?
#
loop_
_entity_poly.entity_id
_entity_poly.type
_entity_poly.pdbx_seq_one_letter_code
_entity_poly.pdbx_strand_id
1 'polypeptide(L)'
;MAVERVEAIKTTYKGIEYRSRTEARWAVFFDGIGVQFEYEKEYIDLSNGQKYLPDFFLPEFNAFFEVKPNSDAIVTEECTKARLLSQDLADQAINVWLATGGPSEQNGNVIPLNHWDLSDDIEHILSVRENRYMFYQDRRDEGIYWLYAVDHTDTMRSAYFIGGWGTETDHLKEPMMFGQVQAAYQRAREYPFEN
;
A
#
# COMPACT_ATOMS: atom_id res chain seq x y z
N MET A 1 -13.58 -7.43 23.11
CA MET A 1 -13.63 -6.02 23.54
C MET A 1 -13.95 -5.21 22.29
N ALA A 2 -15.03 -4.43 22.26
CA ALA A 2 -15.29 -3.57 21.12
C ALA A 2 -14.16 -2.53 21.05
N VAL A 3 -13.44 -2.45 19.92
CA VAL A 3 -12.41 -1.45 19.71
C VAL A 3 -13.10 -0.10 19.56
N GLU A 4 -12.83 0.83 20.47
CA GLU A 4 -13.43 2.16 20.45
C GLU A 4 -12.87 2.92 19.22
N ARG A 5 -13.75 3.23 18.26
CA ARG A 5 -13.38 3.94 17.04
C ARG A 5 -13.16 5.42 17.34
N VAL A 6 -11.93 5.88 17.18
CA VAL A 6 -11.62 7.32 17.13
C VAL A 6 -11.88 7.79 15.70
N GLU A 7 -12.69 8.83 15.53
CA GLU A 7 -12.87 9.45 14.21
C GLU A 7 -11.53 9.94 13.66
N ALA A 8 -11.24 9.56 12.42
CA ALA A 8 -10.00 9.98 11.77
C ALA A 8 -10.01 11.50 11.52
N ILE A 9 -8.85 12.12 11.73
CA ILE A 9 -8.67 13.56 11.47
C ILE A 9 -8.53 13.74 9.96
N LYS A 10 -9.52 14.41 9.36
CA LYS A 10 -9.44 14.90 7.99
C LYS A 10 -8.18 15.75 7.81
N THR A 11 -7.42 15.47 6.76
CA THR A 11 -6.10 16.06 6.58
C THR A 11 -5.95 16.53 5.15
N THR A 12 -5.52 17.78 4.95
CA THR A 12 -5.33 18.35 3.60
C THR A 12 -3.87 18.22 3.15
N TYR A 13 -3.66 17.79 1.91
CA TYR A 13 -2.37 17.82 1.23
C TYR A 13 -2.54 18.22 -0.23
N LYS A 14 -1.78 19.23 -0.68
CA LYS A 14 -1.85 19.81 -2.04
C LYS A 14 -3.28 20.15 -2.52
N GLY A 15 -4.13 20.60 -1.60
CA GLY A 15 -5.52 20.98 -1.91
C GLY A 15 -6.52 19.82 -1.99
N ILE A 16 -6.10 18.58 -1.72
CA ILE A 16 -6.97 17.41 -1.59
C ILE A 16 -7.20 17.15 -0.09
N GLU A 17 -8.47 17.00 0.31
CA GLU A 17 -8.86 16.59 1.67
C GLU A 17 -8.95 15.06 1.75
N TYR A 18 -8.10 14.46 2.57
CA TYR A 18 -8.11 13.03 2.86
C TYR A 18 -8.92 12.73 4.12
N ARG A 19 -9.58 11.56 4.18
CA ARG A 19 -10.38 11.13 5.33
C ARG A 19 -9.55 10.89 6.58
N SER A 20 -8.27 10.61 6.41
CA SER A 20 -7.34 10.41 7.53
C SER A 20 -5.96 11.00 7.25
N ARG A 21 -5.24 11.32 8.35
CA ARG A 21 -3.83 11.67 8.28
C ARG A 21 -2.96 10.56 7.69
N THR A 22 -3.34 9.29 7.90
CA THR A 22 -2.61 8.14 7.37
C THR A 22 -2.70 8.08 5.85
N GLU A 23 -3.88 8.28 5.27
CA GLU A 23 -4.07 8.43 3.82
C GLU A 23 -3.25 9.61 3.27
N ALA A 24 -3.32 10.78 3.93
CA ALA A 24 -2.53 11.94 3.50
C ALA A 24 -1.02 11.66 3.52
N ARG A 25 -0.51 10.86 4.46
CA ARG A 25 0.90 10.44 4.47
C ARG A 25 1.24 9.52 3.29
N TRP A 26 0.35 8.61 2.91
CA TRP A 26 0.54 7.81 1.70
C TRP A 26 0.54 8.67 0.44
N ALA A 27 -0.33 9.68 0.34
CA ALA A 27 -0.27 10.65 -0.75
C ALA A 27 1.06 11.41 -0.81
N VAL A 28 1.60 11.85 0.34
CA VAL A 28 2.96 12.45 0.41
C VAL A 28 4.04 11.47 -0.04
N PHE A 29 3.90 10.18 0.29
CA PHE A 29 4.84 9.15 -0.12
C PHE A 29 4.80 8.92 -1.64
N PHE A 30 3.62 8.73 -2.23
CA PHE A 30 3.44 8.55 -3.68
C PHE A 30 4.00 9.72 -4.48
N ASP A 31 3.71 10.95 -4.02
CA ASP A 31 4.32 12.17 -4.57
C ASP A 31 5.84 12.18 -4.43
N GLY A 32 6.37 11.69 -3.31
CA GLY A 32 7.80 11.61 -3.06
C GLY A 32 8.52 10.67 -4.02
N ILE A 33 7.88 9.56 -4.40
CA ILE A 33 8.37 8.62 -5.42
C ILE A 33 7.92 9.01 -6.85
N GLY A 34 7.24 10.15 -7.02
CA GLY A 34 6.83 10.63 -8.35
C GLY A 34 5.75 9.78 -9.05
N VAL A 35 5.06 8.91 -8.30
CA VAL A 35 3.97 8.07 -8.81
C VAL A 35 2.67 8.85 -8.75
N GLN A 36 1.93 8.88 -9.85
CA GLN A 36 0.60 9.48 -9.87
C GLN A 36 -0.37 8.64 -9.05
N PHE A 37 -1.36 9.29 -8.45
CA PHE A 37 -2.46 8.60 -7.78
C PHE A 37 -3.77 9.32 -8.02
N GLU A 38 -4.85 8.53 -8.07
CA GLU A 38 -6.22 9.02 -8.10
C GLU A 38 -6.86 8.70 -6.74
N TYR A 39 -7.17 9.73 -5.95
CA TYR A 39 -7.83 9.56 -4.65
C TYR A 39 -9.34 9.40 -4.83
N GLU A 40 -9.93 8.37 -4.22
CA GLU A 40 -11.36 8.06 -4.31
C GLU A 40 -11.91 8.10 -5.74
N LYS A 41 -11.16 7.51 -6.69
CA LYS A 41 -11.40 7.59 -8.13
C LYS A 41 -12.85 7.31 -8.54
N GLU A 42 -13.38 6.14 -8.14
CA GLU A 42 -14.73 5.71 -8.50
C GLU A 42 -15.27 4.61 -7.59
N TYR A 43 -16.61 4.50 -7.53
CA TYR A 43 -17.27 3.36 -6.91
C TYR A 43 -17.23 2.14 -7.85
N ILE A 44 -16.81 1.01 -7.31
CA ILE A 44 -16.78 -0.29 -7.97
C ILE A 44 -17.91 -1.16 -7.43
N ASP A 45 -18.65 -1.80 -8.33
CA ASP A 45 -19.66 -2.80 -7.99
C ASP A 45 -18.95 -4.14 -7.72
N LEU A 46 -19.12 -4.67 -6.50
CA LEU A 46 -18.57 -5.96 -6.10
C LEU A 46 -19.54 -7.10 -6.46
N SER A 47 -19.00 -8.31 -6.63
CA SER A 47 -19.76 -9.51 -7.00
C SER A 47 -20.88 -9.88 -6.02
N ASN A 48 -20.78 -9.42 -4.77
CA ASN A 48 -21.83 -9.61 -3.76
C ASN A 48 -22.93 -8.52 -3.78
N GLY A 49 -22.92 -7.62 -4.76
CA GLY A 49 -23.89 -6.53 -4.93
C GLY A 49 -23.63 -5.29 -4.07
N GLN A 50 -22.55 -5.26 -3.29
CA GLN A 50 -22.13 -4.05 -2.57
C GLN A 50 -21.34 -3.11 -3.47
N LYS A 51 -21.37 -1.81 -3.15
CA LYS A 51 -20.44 -0.83 -3.70
C LYS A 51 -19.24 -0.63 -2.78
N TYR A 52 -18.09 -0.42 -3.39
CA TYR A 52 -16.83 -0.13 -2.70
C TYR A 52 -16.10 1.01 -3.40
N LEU A 53 -15.52 1.91 -2.61
CA LEU A 53 -14.75 3.05 -3.07
C LEU A 53 -13.36 2.90 -2.43
N PRO A 54 -12.37 2.38 -3.16
CA PRO A 54 -10.99 2.27 -2.67
C PRO A 54 -10.39 3.65 -2.42
N ASP A 55 -9.46 3.76 -1.47
CA ASP A 55 -8.83 5.04 -1.14
C ASP A 55 -8.00 5.60 -2.31
N PHE A 56 -7.17 4.78 -2.94
CA PHE A 56 -6.31 5.20 -4.05
C PHE A 56 -6.33 4.21 -5.21
N PHE A 57 -6.14 4.74 -6.42
CA PHE A 57 -5.66 3.99 -7.58
C PHE A 57 -4.29 4.53 -8.03
N LEU A 58 -3.34 3.63 -8.29
CA LEU A 58 -1.95 3.90 -8.68
C LEU A 58 -1.72 3.39 -10.12
N PRO A 59 -1.85 4.24 -11.16
CA PRO A 59 -1.83 3.81 -12.55
C PRO A 59 -0.53 3.11 -12.96
N GLU A 60 0.62 3.60 -12.51
CA GLU A 60 1.95 3.06 -12.85
C GLU A 60 2.20 1.66 -12.27
N PHE A 61 1.40 1.25 -11.29
CA PHE A 61 1.44 -0.07 -10.66
C PHE A 61 0.22 -0.94 -10.99
N ASN A 62 -0.73 -0.37 -11.75
CA ASN A 62 -2.05 -0.94 -11.97
C ASN A 62 -2.68 -1.47 -10.67
N ALA A 63 -2.66 -0.65 -9.61
CA ALA A 63 -2.99 -1.10 -8.26
C ALA A 63 -4.03 -0.21 -7.57
N PHE A 64 -5.07 -0.83 -7.01
CA PHE A 64 -5.83 -0.21 -5.92
C PHE A 64 -5.05 -0.31 -4.63
N PHE A 65 -5.07 0.75 -3.82
CA PHE A 65 -4.34 0.83 -2.56
C PHE A 65 -5.28 1.32 -1.45
N GLU A 66 -5.63 0.43 -0.53
CA GLU A 66 -6.51 0.69 0.61
C GLU A 66 -5.67 0.94 1.86
N VAL A 67 -6.01 1.98 2.63
CA VAL A 67 -5.31 2.36 3.85
C VAL A 67 -6.18 2.05 5.06
N LYS A 68 -5.63 1.27 6.00
CA LYS A 68 -6.26 0.98 7.29
C LYS A 68 -5.41 1.49 8.47
N PRO A 69 -6.00 1.64 9.66
CA PRO A 69 -5.24 1.91 10.87
C PRO A 69 -4.15 0.86 11.10
N ASN A 70 -3.11 1.22 11.86
CA ASN A 70 -2.07 0.27 12.28
C ASN A 70 -2.59 -0.63 13.42
N SER A 71 -3.54 -1.51 13.12
CA SER A 71 -4.14 -2.45 14.06
C SER A 71 -4.69 -3.66 13.32
N ASP A 72 -4.04 -4.81 13.48
CA ASP A 72 -4.43 -6.04 12.81
C ASP A 72 -5.87 -6.45 13.15
N ALA A 73 -6.33 -6.24 14.38
CA ALA A 73 -7.70 -6.50 14.77
C ALA A 73 -8.72 -5.67 13.96
N ILE A 74 -8.47 -4.37 13.80
CA ILE A 74 -9.34 -3.50 12.97
C ILE A 74 -9.26 -3.93 11.50
N VAL A 75 -8.05 -4.21 11.00
CA VAL A 75 -7.83 -4.59 9.60
C VAL A 75 -8.54 -5.90 9.26
N THR A 76 -8.45 -6.91 10.13
CA THR A 76 -9.17 -8.19 10.00
C THR A 76 -10.67 -7.97 9.82
N GLU A 77 -11.28 -7.08 10.61
CA GLU A 77 -12.71 -6.79 10.54
C GLU A 77 -13.10 -5.96 9.30
N GLU A 78 -12.23 -5.05 8.85
CA GLU A 78 -12.60 -4.03 7.86
C GLU A 78 -12.12 -4.30 6.43
N CYS A 79 -11.20 -5.24 6.22
CA CYS A 79 -10.62 -5.51 4.90
C CYS A 79 -11.53 -6.33 3.96
N THR A 80 -12.71 -6.77 4.40
CA THR A 80 -13.58 -7.70 3.64
C THR A 80 -13.85 -7.22 2.22
N LYS A 81 -14.15 -5.92 2.03
CA LYS A 81 -14.42 -5.36 0.70
C LYS A 81 -13.18 -5.28 -0.18
N ALA A 82 -12.03 -4.94 0.40
CA ALA A 82 -10.76 -4.91 -0.32
C ALA A 82 -10.35 -6.32 -0.80
N ARG A 83 -10.54 -7.33 0.07
CA ARG A 83 -10.32 -8.74 -0.30
C ARG A 83 -11.27 -9.20 -1.40
N LEU A 84 -12.56 -8.84 -1.30
CA LEU A 84 -13.53 -9.19 -2.34
C LEU A 84 -13.21 -8.50 -3.67
N LEU A 85 -12.82 -7.22 -3.64
CA LEU A 85 -12.34 -6.52 -4.82
C LEU A 85 -11.14 -7.25 -5.45
N SER A 86 -10.18 -7.69 -4.63
CA SER A 86 -9.03 -8.44 -5.12
C SER A 86 -9.43 -9.74 -5.82
N GLN A 87 -10.44 -10.44 -5.31
CA GLN A 87 -10.98 -11.64 -5.98
C GLN A 87 -11.68 -11.29 -7.29
N ASP A 88 -12.54 -10.27 -7.29
CA ASP A 88 -13.32 -9.86 -8.46
C ASP A 88 -12.43 -9.37 -9.62
N LEU A 89 -11.22 -8.91 -9.31
CA LEU A 89 -10.24 -8.40 -10.28
C LEU A 89 -9.13 -9.40 -10.64
N ALA A 90 -9.15 -10.64 -10.12
CA ALA A 90 -8.06 -11.60 -10.28
C ALA A 90 -7.68 -11.87 -11.76
N ASP A 91 -8.67 -11.87 -12.67
CA ASP A 91 -8.46 -12.11 -14.10
C ASP A 91 -8.04 -10.86 -14.91
N GLN A 92 -8.02 -9.68 -14.27
CA GLN A 92 -7.79 -8.39 -14.94
C GLN A 92 -6.36 -7.87 -14.78
N ALA A 93 -5.46 -8.64 -14.15
CA ALA A 93 -4.10 -8.22 -13.81
C ALA A 93 -4.02 -6.88 -13.06
N ILE A 94 -5.09 -6.53 -12.32
CA ILE A 94 -5.14 -5.35 -11.44
C ILE A 94 -4.79 -5.81 -10.03
N ASN A 95 -3.83 -5.12 -9.42
CA ASN A 95 -3.42 -5.37 -8.06
C ASN A 95 -4.38 -4.73 -7.06
N VAL A 96 -4.53 -5.35 -5.88
CA VAL A 96 -5.19 -4.72 -4.73
C VAL A 96 -4.28 -4.87 -3.53
N TRP A 97 -3.80 -3.74 -3.02
CA TRP A 97 -2.86 -3.68 -1.90
C TRP A 97 -3.54 -3.05 -0.68
N LEU A 98 -3.23 -3.59 0.48
CA LEU A 98 -3.74 -3.15 1.78
C LEU A 98 -2.59 -2.64 2.64
N ALA A 99 -2.62 -1.37 3.01
CA ALA A 99 -1.67 -0.78 3.95
C ALA A 99 -2.22 -0.79 5.37
N THR A 100 -1.43 -1.28 6.33
CA THR A 100 -1.74 -1.20 7.76
C THR A 100 -0.91 -0.09 8.40
N GLY A 101 -1.51 1.09 8.55
CA GLY A 101 -0.82 2.30 9.02
C GLY A 101 -0.19 3.12 7.90
N GLY A 102 0.67 4.06 8.30
CA GLY A 102 1.34 4.99 7.38
C GLY A 102 2.60 4.38 6.75
N PRO A 103 3.18 5.04 5.73
CA PRO A 103 4.41 4.57 5.09
C PRO A 103 5.54 4.33 6.10
N SER A 104 6.18 3.16 6.03
CA SER A 104 7.31 2.78 6.88
C SER A 104 8.33 1.93 6.12
N GLU A 105 9.62 2.25 6.28
CA GLU A 105 10.77 1.49 5.79
C GLU A 105 11.36 0.52 6.83
N GLN A 106 10.84 0.53 8.06
CA GLN A 106 11.35 -0.30 9.17
C GLN A 106 10.53 -1.57 9.36
N ASN A 107 9.22 -1.44 9.16
CA ASN A 107 8.26 -2.52 9.31
C ASN A 107 7.42 -2.53 8.05
N GLY A 108 7.53 -3.60 7.26
CA GLY A 108 6.65 -3.82 6.13
C GLY A 108 5.20 -3.74 6.59
N ASN A 109 4.40 -3.04 5.81
CA ASN A 109 3.01 -2.80 6.15
C ASN A 109 2.09 -2.73 4.95
N VAL A 110 2.57 -3.12 3.77
CA VAL A 110 1.77 -3.31 2.56
C VAL A 110 1.52 -4.80 2.37
N ILE A 111 0.27 -5.22 2.26
CA ILE A 111 -0.14 -6.60 2.01
C ILE A 111 -0.76 -6.66 0.60
N PRO A 112 -0.11 -7.33 -0.36
CA PRO A 112 -0.69 -7.60 -1.66
C PRO A 112 -1.81 -8.64 -1.52
N LEU A 113 -3.06 -8.20 -1.56
CA LEU A 113 -4.22 -9.09 -1.36
C LEU A 113 -4.39 -10.08 -2.50
N ASN A 114 -3.90 -9.74 -3.69
CA ASN A 114 -3.93 -10.60 -4.88
C ASN A 114 -3.02 -11.85 -4.78
N HIS A 115 -2.28 -12.01 -3.67
CA HIS A 115 -1.53 -13.23 -3.37
C HIS A 115 -2.33 -14.27 -2.57
N TRP A 116 -3.56 -13.94 -2.15
CA TRP A 116 -4.34 -14.73 -1.21
C TRP A 116 -5.78 -14.92 -1.69
N ASP A 117 -6.34 -16.10 -1.44
CA ASP A 117 -7.75 -16.39 -1.70
C ASP A 117 -8.63 -15.79 -0.60
N LEU A 118 -9.93 -15.58 -0.90
CA LEU A 118 -10.89 -15.13 0.13
C LEU A 118 -11.02 -16.10 1.31
N SER A 119 -10.78 -17.39 1.08
CA SER A 119 -10.84 -18.43 2.11
C SER A 119 -9.65 -18.41 3.06
N ASP A 120 -8.56 -17.74 2.72
CA ASP A 120 -7.38 -17.67 3.58
C ASP A 120 -7.67 -16.85 4.84
N ASP A 121 -7.08 -17.27 5.95
CA ASP A 121 -7.23 -16.59 7.23
C ASP A 121 -6.45 -15.27 7.23
N ILE A 122 -7.18 -14.15 7.17
CA ILE A 122 -6.58 -12.82 7.15
C ILE A 122 -5.82 -12.50 8.44
N GLU A 123 -6.29 -12.99 9.59
CA GLU A 123 -5.60 -12.74 10.86
C GLU A 123 -4.22 -13.41 10.84
N HIS A 124 -4.14 -14.64 10.33
CA HIS A 124 -2.87 -15.31 10.13
C HIS A 124 -1.98 -14.58 9.11
N ILE A 125 -2.53 -14.19 7.95
CA ILE A 125 -1.77 -13.45 6.91
C ILE A 125 -1.13 -12.20 7.51
N LEU A 126 -1.90 -11.41 8.27
CA LEU A 126 -1.43 -10.19 8.92
C LEU A 126 -0.38 -10.49 10.02
N SER A 127 -0.52 -11.59 10.75
CA SER A 127 0.42 -11.93 11.84
C SER A 127 1.84 -12.28 11.35
N VAL A 128 1.99 -12.66 10.08
CA VAL A 128 3.26 -13.12 9.50
C VAL A 128 4.03 -11.95 8.90
N ARG A 129 5.24 -11.71 9.39
CA ARG A 129 6.08 -10.57 8.99
C ARG A 129 6.45 -10.61 7.51
N GLU A 130 6.74 -11.79 7.00
CA GLU A 130 7.17 -12.05 5.62
C GLU A 130 6.08 -11.77 4.58
N ASN A 131 4.81 -11.62 5.01
CA ASN A 131 3.69 -11.24 4.15
C ASN A 131 3.55 -9.72 4.00
N ARG A 132 4.38 -8.94 4.72
CA ARG A 132 4.29 -7.50 4.78
C ARG A 132 5.45 -6.86 4.04
N TYR A 133 5.11 -6.13 2.99
CA TYR A 133 6.05 -5.57 2.04
C TYR A 133 6.29 -4.08 2.32
N MET A 134 7.44 -3.61 1.82
CA MET A 134 7.84 -2.21 1.75
C MET A 134 8.11 -1.88 0.28
N PHE A 135 7.93 -0.62 -0.09
CA PHE A 135 8.40 -0.12 -1.37
C PHE A 135 9.91 -0.01 -1.32
N TYR A 136 10.58 -0.58 -2.31
CA TYR A 136 11.98 -0.40 -2.60
C TYR A 136 12.11 0.19 -4.00
N GLN A 137 13.25 0.80 -4.30
CA GLN A 137 13.56 1.20 -5.67
C GLN A 137 14.60 0.28 -6.28
N ASP A 138 14.57 0.22 -7.60
CA ASP A 138 15.63 -0.39 -8.36
C ASP A 138 16.96 0.35 -8.13
N ARG A 139 18.07 -0.39 -8.27
CA ARG A 139 19.41 0.11 -8.03
C ARG A 139 20.04 0.77 -9.26
N ARG A 140 19.59 0.45 -10.45
CA ARG A 140 20.13 0.99 -11.71
C ARG A 140 19.15 1.93 -12.38
N ASP A 141 17.87 1.59 -12.35
CA ASP A 141 16.87 2.30 -13.12
C ASP A 141 16.02 3.20 -12.24
N GLU A 142 16.12 4.50 -12.52
CA GLU A 142 15.32 5.51 -11.84
C GLU A 142 13.84 5.33 -12.16
N GLY A 143 12.97 5.54 -11.18
CA GLY A 143 11.53 5.42 -11.38
C GLY A 143 11.03 3.99 -11.51
N ILE A 144 11.85 2.98 -11.18
CA ILE A 144 11.46 1.58 -11.09
C ILE A 144 11.35 1.15 -9.63
N TYR A 145 10.24 0.49 -9.27
CA TYR A 145 9.91 0.15 -7.90
C TYR A 145 9.63 -1.34 -7.73
N TRP A 146 9.83 -1.80 -6.50
CA TRP A 146 9.68 -3.17 -6.06
C TRP A 146 8.89 -3.22 -4.76
N LEU A 147 8.13 -4.28 -4.55
CA LEU A 147 7.66 -4.65 -3.21
C LEU A 147 8.63 -5.67 -2.63
N TYR A 148 9.13 -5.38 -1.43
CA TYR A 148 10.20 -6.12 -0.77
C TYR A 148 9.80 -6.52 0.66
N ALA A 149 9.93 -7.80 0.99
CA ALA A 149 9.62 -8.37 2.29
C ALA A 149 10.85 -9.04 2.91
N VAL A 150 10.98 -8.89 4.23
CA VAL A 150 12.05 -9.45 5.04
C VAL A 150 11.51 -10.40 6.10
N ASP A 151 12.35 -11.31 6.58
CA ASP A 151 12.05 -12.14 7.74
C ASP A 151 12.33 -11.41 9.09
N HIS A 152 12.15 -12.13 10.19
CA HIS A 152 12.42 -11.62 11.54
C HIS A 152 13.88 -11.27 11.84
N THR A 153 14.82 -11.66 10.97
CA THR A 153 16.25 -11.34 11.04
C THR A 153 16.66 -10.20 10.10
N ASP A 154 15.68 -9.52 9.48
CA ASP A 154 15.87 -8.51 8.44
C ASP A 154 16.54 -9.05 7.16
N THR A 155 16.50 -10.37 6.96
CA THR A 155 16.99 -11.01 5.73
C THR A 155 15.91 -10.99 4.65
N MET A 156 16.31 -10.73 3.39
CA MET A 156 15.39 -10.76 2.25
C MET A 156 14.64 -12.09 2.18
N ARG A 157 13.32 -12.05 2.17
CA ARG A 157 12.49 -13.24 1.92
C ARG A 157 11.88 -13.26 0.53
N SER A 158 11.32 -12.13 0.09
CA SER A 158 10.63 -12.00 -1.17
C SER A 158 10.81 -10.59 -1.71
N ALA A 159 10.96 -10.47 -3.02
CA ALA A 159 10.97 -9.20 -3.72
C ALA A 159 10.42 -9.40 -5.13
N TYR A 160 9.57 -8.49 -5.59
CA TYR A 160 9.08 -8.52 -6.97
C TYR A 160 8.86 -7.11 -7.51
N PHE A 161 9.10 -6.99 -8.82
CA PHE A 161 8.94 -5.78 -9.58
C PHE A 161 7.46 -5.40 -9.63
N ILE A 162 7.16 -4.11 -9.45
CA ILE A 162 5.78 -3.60 -9.47
C ILE A 162 5.54 -2.52 -10.52
N GLY A 163 6.56 -2.16 -11.32
CA GLY A 163 6.46 -1.09 -12.31
C GLY A 163 7.01 0.23 -11.81
N GLY A 164 6.43 1.31 -12.33
CA GLY A 164 6.89 2.69 -12.12
C GLY A 164 6.97 3.46 -13.43
N TRP A 165 7.31 4.75 -13.34
CA TRP A 165 7.37 5.66 -14.48
C TRP A 165 8.70 5.58 -15.26
N GLY A 166 9.67 4.82 -14.74
CA GLY A 166 10.98 4.59 -15.35
C GLY A 166 10.97 3.62 -16.53
N THR A 167 12.16 3.29 -17.03
CA THR A 167 12.37 2.24 -18.03
C THR A 167 13.29 1.17 -17.46
N GLU A 168 12.78 -0.05 -17.35
CA GLU A 168 13.54 -1.20 -16.83
C GLU A 168 14.61 -1.65 -17.83
N THR A 169 15.80 -1.97 -17.31
CA THR A 169 16.89 -2.61 -18.02
C THR A 169 17.28 -3.92 -17.34
N ASP A 170 17.64 -4.95 -18.11
CA ASP A 170 18.03 -6.23 -17.52
C ASP A 170 19.44 -6.13 -16.91
N HIS A 171 19.50 -6.19 -15.58
CA HIS A 171 20.76 -6.17 -14.84
C HIS A 171 20.84 -7.17 -13.67
N LEU A 172 19.79 -7.96 -13.42
CA LEU A 172 19.70 -8.98 -12.35
C LEU A 172 20.20 -8.47 -10.98
N LYS A 173 19.81 -7.25 -10.58
CA LYS A 173 20.24 -6.66 -9.31
C LYS A 173 19.08 -6.57 -8.35
N GLU A 174 19.32 -6.97 -7.11
CA GLU A 174 18.34 -6.80 -6.05
C GLU A 174 18.05 -5.31 -5.82
N PRO A 175 16.79 -4.96 -5.55
CA PRO A 175 16.38 -3.60 -5.24
C PRO A 175 16.94 -3.18 -3.87
N MET A 176 16.91 -1.89 -3.57
CA MET A 176 17.50 -1.37 -2.34
C MET A 176 16.68 -0.21 -1.75
N MET A 177 16.72 -0.09 -0.43
CA MET A 177 16.18 1.06 0.30
C MET A 177 17.21 2.20 0.31
N PHE A 178 17.12 3.09 -0.67
CA PHE A 178 18.00 4.27 -0.79
C PHE A 178 17.30 5.38 -1.57
N GLY A 179 17.98 6.52 -1.74
CA GLY A 179 17.60 7.53 -2.72
C GLY A 179 16.19 8.09 -2.53
N GLN A 180 15.42 8.11 -3.62
CA GLN A 180 14.10 8.72 -3.67
C GLN A 180 13.10 8.01 -2.76
N VAL A 181 13.08 6.68 -2.73
CA VAL A 181 12.15 5.91 -1.87
C VAL A 181 12.43 6.15 -0.41
N GLN A 182 13.69 6.10 0.01
CA GLN A 182 14.05 6.38 1.40
C GLN A 182 13.70 7.83 1.80
N ALA A 183 13.98 8.80 0.92
CA ALA A 183 13.61 10.19 1.13
C ALA A 183 12.08 10.38 1.18
N ALA A 184 11.32 9.65 0.38
CA ALA A 184 9.86 9.68 0.37
C ALA A 184 9.27 9.15 1.69
N TYR A 185 9.80 8.04 2.23
CA TYR A 185 9.42 7.54 3.55
C TYR A 185 9.69 8.55 4.66
N GLN A 186 10.87 9.17 4.66
CA GLN A 186 11.22 10.20 5.64
C GLN A 186 10.26 11.39 5.52
N ARG A 187 10.08 11.92 4.30
CA ARG A 187 9.19 13.03 4.01
C ARG A 187 7.76 12.74 4.45
N ALA A 188 7.23 11.57 4.12
CA ALA A 188 5.87 11.18 4.49
C ALA A 188 5.66 11.13 6.00
N ARG A 189 6.68 10.76 6.79
CA ARG A 189 6.63 10.71 8.26
C ARG A 189 6.75 12.10 8.90
N GLU A 190 7.58 12.95 8.33
CA GLU A 190 7.90 14.28 8.87
C GLU A 190 6.97 15.39 8.34
N TYR A 191 6.14 15.10 7.33
CA TYR A 191 5.32 16.11 6.67
C TYR A 191 4.45 16.89 7.67
N PRO A 192 4.58 18.23 7.73
CA PRO A 192 3.82 19.06 8.65
C PRO A 192 2.46 19.40 8.03
N PHE A 193 1.45 18.56 8.30
CA PHE A 193 0.08 18.91 7.95
C PHE A 193 -0.42 20.07 8.80
N GLU A 194 -1.12 21.01 8.16
CA GLU A 194 -1.87 22.04 8.88
C GLU A 194 -3.03 21.36 9.64
N ASN A 195 -3.21 21.71 10.92
CA ASN A 195 -4.30 21.23 11.77
C ASN A 195 -5.48 22.18 11.73
#